data_AF-A0A3D0NSL7-F1
#
_entry.id   AF-A0A3D0NSL7-F1
#
_cell.length_a   1.000
_cell.length_b   1.000
_cell.length_c   1.000
_cell.angle_alpha   90.00
_cell.angle_beta   90.00
_cell.angle_gamma   90.00
#
_symmetry.space_group_name_H-M   'P 1'
#
loop_
_entity.id
_entity.type
_entity.pdbx_description
1 polymer ?
#
loop_
_entity_poly.entity_id
_entity_poly.type
_entity_poly.pdbx_seq_one_letter_code
_entity_poly.pdbx_strand_id
1 'polypeptide(L)'
;IEAVKGVLSQRKDNLALIDYLIKKEDDLFDLKEKMQNVEGFFKNQVGIFDAAVKLESDLRSDKDYIAEMPEINDALNKIRLIVMVEGGFSYSKIPTLSDLMTTIREGHEKLLQAKRKELRGIIIDCTSAIHNKADLNPKANDIVRAADAFFTDKKKEIDETALVSLLESMATRLWARRDSALIQIEAAIAPPPPPKPKTVSENISDADVPKYVEPFSYMKAQIFRGKIFHSEEEIELYLAEAERDLKERLAKHPQGIKIY
;
A
#
# COMPACT_ATOMS: atom_id res chain seq x y z
N ILE A 1 25.36 19.59 -33.23
CA ILE A 1 24.79 20.96 -33.10
C ILE A 1 25.83 22.04 -33.46
N GLU A 2 27.09 21.94 -33.00
CA GLU A 2 28.13 22.91 -33.38
C GLU A 2 28.40 22.98 -34.89
N ALA A 3 28.40 21.85 -35.60
CA ALA A 3 28.54 21.82 -37.06
C ALA A 3 27.48 22.70 -37.76
N VAL A 4 26.20 22.53 -37.41
CA VAL A 4 25.10 23.35 -37.95
C VAL A 4 25.22 24.82 -37.55
N LYS A 5 25.58 25.12 -36.29
CA LYS A 5 25.84 26.51 -35.88
C LYS A 5 26.96 27.16 -36.69
N GLY A 6 28.02 26.41 -36.98
CA GLY A 6 29.13 26.85 -37.82
C GLY A 6 28.72 27.07 -39.27
N VAL A 7 27.88 26.22 -39.85
CA VAL A 7 27.30 26.46 -41.18
C VAL A 7 26.48 27.76 -41.18
N LEU A 8 25.61 27.95 -40.18
CA LEU A 8 24.75 29.13 -40.08
C LEU A 8 25.52 30.43 -39.84
N SER A 9 26.72 30.38 -39.23
CA SER A 9 27.54 31.57 -39.01
C SER A 9 28.20 32.07 -40.30
N GLN A 10 28.44 31.20 -41.29
CA GLN A 10 29.02 31.57 -42.59
C GLN A 10 27.98 32.01 -43.63
N ARG A 11 26.69 32.06 -43.29
CA ARG A 11 25.57 32.31 -44.25
C ARG A 11 25.66 33.60 -45.10
N LYS A 12 26.55 34.54 -44.76
CA LYS A 12 26.71 35.83 -45.47
C LYS A 12 27.80 35.79 -46.55
N ASP A 13 28.64 34.76 -46.56
CA ASP A 13 29.72 34.56 -47.52
C ASP A 13 29.55 33.19 -48.18
N ASN A 14 29.21 33.19 -49.47
CA ASN A 14 28.89 31.97 -50.20
C ASN A 14 30.10 31.04 -50.36
N LEU A 15 31.33 31.58 -50.47
CA LEU A 15 32.54 30.77 -50.60
C LEU A 15 32.88 30.15 -49.25
N ALA A 16 32.90 30.95 -48.19
CA ALA A 16 33.15 30.45 -46.83
C ALA A 16 32.09 29.43 -46.38
N LEU A 17 30.84 29.61 -46.81
CA LEU A 17 29.75 28.67 -46.56
C LEU A 17 30.02 27.31 -47.21
N ILE A 18 30.35 27.29 -48.50
CA ILE A 18 30.60 26.04 -49.25
C ILE A 18 31.82 25.32 -48.68
N ASP A 19 32.93 26.02 -48.44
CA ASP A 19 34.14 25.44 -47.87
C ASP A 19 33.89 24.83 -46.49
N TYR A 20 33.11 25.51 -45.65
CA TYR A 20 32.76 25.00 -44.33
C TYR A 20 31.83 23.78 -44.43
N LEU A 21 30.92 23.75 -45.40
CA LEU A 21 30.00 22.64 -45.63
C LEU A 21 30.75 21.38 -46.06
N ILE A 22 31.70 21.51 -47.00
CA ILE A 22 32.59 20.42 -47.42
C ILE A 22 33.44 19.95 -46.24
N LYS A 23 34.02 20.88 -45.49
CA LYS A 23 34.86 20.55 -44.32
C LYS A 23 34.10 19.81 -43.21
N LYS A 24 32.78 20.00 -43.11
CA LYS A 24 31.92 19.43 -42.06
C LYS A 24 30.92 18.41 -42.58
N GLU A 25 31.13 17.91 -43.79
CA GLU A 25 30.22 16.97 -44.45
C GLU A 25 29.88 15.76 -43.57
N ASP A 26 30.90 15.02 -43.11
CA ASP A 26 30.72 13.84 -42.25
C ASP A 26 29.99 14.18 -40.94
N ASP A 27 30.39 15.26 -40.27
CA ASP A 27 29.75 15.72 -39.03
C ASP A 27 28.26 16.07 -39.23
N LEU A 28 27.90 16.58 -40.41
CA LEU A 28 26.51 16.91 -40.77
C LEU A 28 25.71 15.65 -41.12
N PHE A 29 26.30 14.66 -41.79
CA PHE A 29 25.69 13.37 -42.04
C PHE A 29 25.43 12.60 -40.74
N ASP A 30 26.41 12.53 -39.83
CA ASP A 30 26.25 11.94 -38.50
C ASP A 30 25.14 12.63 -37.71
N LEU A 31 25.04 13.96 -37.80
CA LEU A 31 23.98 14.70 -37.13
C LEU A 31 22.61 14.38 -37.73
N LYS A 32 22.51 14.22 -39.05
CA LYS A 32 21.28 13.82 -39.73
C LYS A 32 20.82 12.44 -39.25
N GLU A 33 21.71 11.47 -39.17
CA GLU A 33 21.39 10.13 -38.64
C GLU A 33 20.93 10.20 -37.17
N LYS A 34 21.62 10.99 -36.34
CA LYS A 34 21.20 11.24 -34.95
C LYS A 34 19.82 11.89 -34.87
N MET A 35 19.51 12.85 -35.76
CA MET A 35 18.17 13.47 -35.83
C MET A 35 17.09 12.46 -36.24
N GLN A 36 17.38 11.54 -37.16
CA GLN A 36 16.44 10.48 -37.54
C GLN A 36 16.09 9.58 -36.34
N ASN A 37 17.05 9.26 -35.46
CA ASN A 37 16.78 8.52 -34.24
C ASN A 37 15.86 9.29 -33.28
N VAL A 38 16.09 10.60 -33.11
CA VAL A 38 15.24 11.47 -32.28
C VAL A 38 13.83 11.54 -32.85
N GLU A 39 13.67 11.76 -34.16
CA GLU A 39 12.36 11.75 -34.80
C GLU A 39 11.64 10.42 -34.67
N GLY A 40 12.36 9.30 -34.86
CA GLY A 40 11.84 7.95 -34.70
C GLY A 40 11.33 7.70 -33.28
N PHE A 41 12.05 8.21 -32.27
CA PHE A 41 11.61 8.14 -30.88
C PHE A 41 10.29 8.87 -30.65
N PHE A 42 10.19 10.15 -31.03
CA PHE A 42 8.97 10.93 -30.81
C PHE A 42 7.77 10.40 -31.60
N LYS A 43 8.00 9.80 -32.77
CA LYS A 43 6.92 9.21 -33.59
C LYS A 43 6.42 7.88 -33.02
N ASN A 44 7.32 7.03 -32.52
CA ASN A 44 6.99 5.62 -32.30
C ASN A 44 7.17 5.13 -30.85
N GLN A 45 8.02 5.78 -30.06
CA GLN A 45 8.53 5.22 -28.79
C GLN A 45 8.24 6.09 -27.57
N VAL A 46 7.99 7.39 -27.75
CA VAL A 46 7.76 8.33 -26.63
C VAL A 46 6.65 7.87 -25.69
N GLY A 47 5.54 7.35 -26.23
CA GLY A 47 4.44 6.84 -25.40
C GLY A 47 4.82 5.65 -24.52
N ILE A 48 5.68 4.75 -25.03
CA ILE A 48 6.19 3.60 -24.26
C ILE A 48 7.13 4.09 -23.15
N PHE A 49 8.00 5.04 -23.49
CA PHE A 49 8.96 5.62 -22.55
C PHE A 49 8.24 6.37 -21.42
N ASP A 50 7.28 7.23 -21.75
CA ASP A 50 6.49 7.99 -20.76
C ASP A 50 5.67 7.06 -19.86
N ALA A 51 5.09 6.00 -20.42
CA ALA A 51 4.38 4.99 -19.65
C ALA A 51 5.31 4.28 -18.65
N ALA A 52 6.56 4.00 -19.03
CA ALA A 52 7.54 3.37 -18.15
C ALA A 52 8.00 4.31 -17.03
N VAL A 53 8.20 5.61 -17.33
CA VAL A 53 8.49 6.64 -16.32
C VAL A 53 7.36 6.74 -15.30
N LYS A 54 6.10 6.78 -15.79
CA LYS A 54 4.93 6.83 -14.92
C LYS A 54 4.84 5.58 -14.03
N LEU A 55 5.02 4.39 -14.59
CA LEU A 55 5.00 3.14 -13.83
C LEU A 55 6.06 3.12 -12.73
N GLU A 56 7.29 3.57 -13.01
CA GLU A 56 8.36 3.67 -12.00
C GLU A 56 7.95 4.56 -10.84
N SER A 57 7.36 5.72 -11.16
CA SER A 57 6.91 6.70 -10.16
C SER A 57 5.77 6.16 -9.30
N ASP A 58 4.76 5.54 -9.92
CA ASP A 58 3.56 5.03 -9.24
C ASP A 58 3.92 3.91 -8.24
N LEU A 59 4.96 3.12 -8.53
CA LEU A 59 5.40 1.99 -7.70
C LEU A 59 6.35 2.38 -6.55
N ARG A 60 6.71 3.66 -6.40
CA ARG A 60 7.61 4.10 -5.33
C ARG A 60 7.08 3.80 -3.93
N SER A 61 5.77 3.95 -3.74
CA SER A 61 5.10 3.68 -2.46
C SER A 61 5.12 2.19 -2.08
N ASP A 62 5.21 1.31 -3.07
CA ASP A 62 5.20 -0.15 -2.88
C ASP A 62 6.61 -0.77 -3.02
N LYS A 63 7.67 0.05 -2.98
CA LYS A 63 9.06 -0.39 -3.21
C LYS A 63 9.47 -1.56 -2.31
N ASP A 64 9.11 -1.50 -1.02
CA ASP A 64 9.51 -2.52 -0.05
C ASP A 64 8.86 -3.87 -0.37
N TYR A 65 7.59 -3.88 -0.78
CA TYR A 65 6.88 -5.08 -1.22
C TYR A 65 7.44 -5.64 -2.53
N ILE A 66 7.83 -4.76 -3.46
CA ILE A 66 8.44 -5.16 -4.73
C ILE A 66 9.81 -5.81 -4.50
N ALA A 67 10.58 -5.33 -3.52
CA ALA A 67 11.90 -5.86 -3.21
C ALA A 67 11.87 -7.34 -2.77
N GLU A 68 10.75 -7.80 -2.22
CA GLU A 68 10.54 -9.21 -1.84
C GLU A 68 10.28 -10.14 -3.04
N MET A 69 10.00 -9.58 -4.23
CA MET A 69 9.73 -10.32 -5.47
C MET A 69 10.84 -10.11 -6.49
N PRO A 70 11.82 -11.04 -6.59
CA PRO A 70 12.99 -10.87 -7.45
C PRO A 70 12.66 -10.53 -8.90
N GLU A 71 11.65 -11.19 -9.47
CA GLU A 71 11.22 -10.98 -10.85
C GLU A 71 10.74 -9.54 -11.12
N ILE A 72 9.92 -8.99 -10.23
CA ILE A 72 9.39 -7.61 -10.36
C ILE A 72 10.51 -6.61 -10.09
N ASN A 73 11.31 -6.85 -9.05
CA ASN A 73 12.42 -5.97 -8.68
C ASN A 73 13.46 -5.86 -9.81
N ASP A 74 13.83 -6.98 -10.42
CA ASP A 74 14.75 -7.01 -11.56
C ASP A 74 14.18 -6.27 -12.78
N ALA A 75 12.90 -6.44 -13.07
CA ALA A 75 12.23 -5.72 -14.15
C ALA A 75 12.20 -4.21 -13.87
N LEU A 76 11.88 -3.79 -12.64
CA LEU A 76 11.85 -2.39 -12.24
C LEU A 76 13.24 -1.74 -12.31
N ASN A 77 14.29 -2.45 -11.91
CA ASN A 77 15.67 -1.97 -12.01
C ASN A 77 16.10 -1.80 -13.48
N LYS A 78 15.72 -2.72 -14.37
CA LYS A 78 15.96 -2.57 -15.81
C LYS A 78 15.22 -1.37 -16.40
N ILE A 79 13.97 -1.12 -15.99
CA ILE A 79 13.23 0.09 -16.39
C ILE A 79 13.99 1.33 -15.93
N ARG A 80 14.41 1.41 -14.66
CA ARG A 80 15.17 2.54 -14.10
C ARG A 80 16.43 2.85 -14.91
N LEU A 81 17.23 1.83 -15.25
CA LEU A 81 18.43 2.01 -16.07
C LEU A 81 18.13 2.64 -17.44
N ILE A 82 16.98 2.30 -18.04
CA ILE A 82 16.58 2.83 -19.35
C ILE A 82 16.03 4.25 -19.23
N VAL A 83 15.15 4.52 -18.25
CA VAL A 83 14.44 5.81 -18.14
C VAL A 83 15.27 6.90 -17.46
N MET A 84 16.15 6.55 -16.52
CA MET A 84 17.06 7.50 -15.86
C MET A 84 18.32 7.77 -16.68
N VAL A 85 18.49 7.10 -17.83
CA VAL A 85 19.59 7.33 -18.78
C VAL A 85 20.96 7.10 -18.14
N GLU A 86 21.03 6.23 -17.13
CA GLU A 86 22.28 5.87 -16.45
C GLU A 86 23.18 5.09 -17.44
N GLY A 87 24.33 5.68 -17.78
CA GLY A 87 25.24 5.12 -18.79
C GLY A 87 24.92 5.52 -20.24
N GLY A 88 24.00 6.46 -20.46
CA GLY A 88 23.71 7.05 -21.78
C GLY A 88 22.41 6.57 -22.42
N PHE A 89 21.81 7.44 -23.25
CA PHE A 89 20.51 7.19 -23.86
C PHE A 89 20.61 6.20 -25.02
N SER A 90 19.75 5.18 -25.03
CA SER A 90 19.76 4.13 -26.04
C SER A 90 18.34 3.85 -26.56
N TYR A 91 18.05 4.33 -27.77
CA TYR A 91 16.77 4.13 -28.45
C TYR A 91 16.43 2.65 -28.68
N SER A 92 17.43 1.79 -28.85
CA SER A 92 17.25 0.36 -29.08
C SER A 92 16.75 -0.40 -27.85
N LYS A 93 16.90 0.16 -26.64
CA LYS A 93 16.40 -0.44 -25.40
C LYS A 93 14.93 -0.10 -25.13
N ILE A 94 14.38 0.94 -25.75
CA ILE A 94 13.01 1.39 -25.46
C ILE A 94 11.94 0.34 -25.80
N PRO A 95 12.04 -0.41 -26.92
CA PRO A 95 11.08 -1.47 -27.21
C PRO A 95 10.96 -2.54 -26.10
N THR A 96 12.04 -2.82 -25.36
CA THR A 96 12.03 -3.82 -24.29
C THR A 96 11.26 -3.37 -23.05
N LEU A 97 10.97 -2.06 -22.91
CA LEU A 97 10.16 -1.54 -21.82
C LEU A 97 8.75 -2.13 -21.82
N SER A 98 8.18 -2.45 -22.98
CA SER A 98 6.83 -3.02 -23.06
C SER A 98 6.72 -4.34 -22.30
N ASP A 99 7.68 -5.24 -22.51
CA ASP A 99 7.71 -6.55 -21.86
C ASP A 99 7.99 -6.40 -20.36
N LEU A 100 8.96 -5.54 -19.99
CA LEU A 100 9.28 -5.26 -18.59
C LEU A 100 8.07 -4.67 -17.83
N MET A 101 7.35 -3.73 -18.44
CA MET A 101 6.13 -3.16 -17.86
C MET A 101 5.05 -4.23 -17.68
N THR A 102 4.95 -5.18 -18.61
CA THR A 102 3.99 -6.30 -18.52
C THR A 102 4.31 -7.20 -17.33
N THR A 103 5.57 -7.63 -17.20
CA THR A 103 6.04 -8.43 -16.05
C THR A 103 5.73 -7.75 -14.72
N ILE A 104 6.00 -6.44 -14.62
CA ILE A 104 5.73 -5.67 -13.40
C ILE A 104 4.23 -5.59 -13.12
N ARG A 105 3.40 -5.27 -14.10
CA ARG A 105 1.94 -5.17 -13.92
C ARG A 105 1.34 -6.49 -13.47
N GLU A 106 1.72 -7.60 -14.10
CA GLU A 106 1.23 -8.93 -13.74
C GLU A 106 1.68 -9.34 -12.33
N GLY A 107 2.95 -9.09 -11.99
CA GLY A 107 3.47 -9.38 -10.67
C GLY A 107 2.83 -8.53 -9.57
N HIS A 108 2.67 -7.23 -9.81
CA HIS A 108 2.04 -6.30 -8.87
C HIS A 108 0.55 -6.60 -8.69
N GLU A 109 -0.16 -6.97 -9.76
CA GLU A 109 -1.56 -7.40 -9.65
C GLU A 109 -1.70 -8.68 -8.82
N LYS A 110 -0.75 -9.63 -8.92
CA LYS A 110 -0.74 -10.81 -8.03
C LYS A 110 -0.60 -10.41 -6.56
N LEU A 111 0.27 -9.45 -6.23
CA LEU A 111 0.40 -8.92 -4.87
C LEU A 111 -0.89 -8.27 -4.38
N LEU A 112 -1.50 -7.41 -5.22
CA LEU A 112 -2.77 -6.77 -4.90
C LEU A 112 -3.86 -7.82 -4.65
N GLN A 113 -3.99 -8.83 -5.51
CA GLN A 113 -4.99 -9.89 -5.33
C GLN A 113 -4.77 -10.70 -4.06
N ALA A 114 -3.52 -11.05 -3.74
CA ALA A 114 -3.19 -11.74 -2.49
C ALA A 114 -3.61 -10.91 -1.27
N LYS A 115 -3.27 -9.61 -1.25
CA LYS A 115 -3.61 -8.71 -0.14
C LYS A 115 -5.11 -8.43 -0.05
N ARG A 116 -5.80 -8.21 -1.18
CA ARG A 116 -7.27 -8.07 -1.22
C ARG A 116 -7.96 -9.31 -0.66
N LYS A 117 -7.48 -10.52 -1.01
CA LYS A 117 -8.01 -11.78 -0.49
C LYS A 117 -7.83 -11.87 1.03
N GLU A 118 -6.65 -11.51 1.55
CA GLU A 118 -6.38 -11.47 2.99
C GLU A 118 -7.36 -10.52 3.71
N LEU A 119 -7.49 -9.28 3.24
CA LEU A 119 -8.40 -8.30 3.85
C LEU A 119 -9.86 -8.73 3.79
N ARG A 120 -10.31 -9.37 2.71
CA ARG A 120 -11.65 -9.96 2.63
C ARG A 120 -11.84 -11.05 3.70
N GLY A 121 -10.82 -11.87 3.95
CA GLY A 121 -10.81 -12.83 5.06
C GLY A 121 -10.97 -12.15 6.41
N ILE A 122 -10.20 -11.09 6.66
CA ILE A 122 -10.32 -10.28 7.89
C ILE A 122 -11.74 -9.73 8.05
N ILE A 123 -12.35 -9.23 6.97
CA ILE A 123 -13.73 -8.73 7.01
C ILE A 123 -14.70 -9.85 7.39
N ILE A 124 -14.57 -11.03 6.80
CA ILE A 124 -15.42 -12.19 7.14
C ILE A 124 -15.28 -12.55 8.62
N ASP A 125 -14.05 -12.60 9.13
CA ASP A 125 -13.77 -12.90 10.54
C ASP A 125 -14.35 -11.82 11.47
N CYS A 126 -14.21 -10.54 11.11
CA CYS A 126 -14.74 -9.42 11.87
C CYS A 126 -16.27 -9.45 11.93
N THR A 127 -16.93 -9.58 10.78
CA THR A 127 -18.39 -9.68 10.70
C THR A 127 -18.87 -10.89 11.51
N SER A 128 -18.28 -12.07 11.32
CA SER A 128 -18.66 -13.27 12.06
C SER A 128 -18.54 -13.10 13.58
N ALA A 129 -17.44 -12.50 14.06
CA ALA A 129 -17.26 -12.25 15.49
C ALA A 129 -18.34 -11.30 16.07
N ILE A 130 -18.70 -10.26 15.32
CA ILE A 130 -19.74 -9.29 15.73
C ILE A 130 -21.11 -9.96 15.78
N HIS A 131 -21.49 -10.70 14.74
CA HIS A 131 -22.78 -11.42 14.69
C HIS A 131 -22.87 -12.48 15.80
N ASN A 132 -21.79 -13.22 16.05
CA ASN A 132 -21.74 -14.21 17.14
C ASN A 132 -21.86 -13.55 18.52
N LYS A 133 -21.21 -12.40 18.77
CA LYS A 133 -21.32 -11.69 20.06
C LYS A 133 -22.71 -11.06 20.26
N ALA A 134 -23.36 -10.63 19.17
CA ALA A 134 -24.70 -10.09 19.22
C ALA A 134 -25.75 -11.16 19.55
N ASP A 135 -25.54 -12.41 19.11
CA ASP A 135 -26.41 -13.57 19.37
C ASP A 135 -27.91 -13.27 19.14
N LEU A 136 -28.21 -12.60 18.03
CA LEU A 136 -29.57 -12.15 17.66
C LEU A 136 -30.27 -11.27 18.72
N ASN A 137 -29.52 -10.68 19.65
CA ASN A 137 -30.07 -9.82 20.69
C ASN A 137 -30.60 -8.51 20.06
N PRO A 138 -31.89 -8.17 20.24
CA PRO A 138 -32.47 -6.97 19.64
C PRO A 138 -31.75 -5.67 20.03
N LYS A 139 -31.13 -5.61 21.22
CA LYS A 139 -30.37 -4.44 21.69
C LYS A 139 -29.09 -4.18 20.88
N ALA A 140 -28.58 -5.19 20.19
CA ALA A 140 -27.35 -5.13 19.39
C ALA A 140 -27.61 -4.84 17.90
N ASN A 141 -28.86 -4.88 17.43
CA ASN A 141 -29.20 -4.83 16.00
C ASN A 141 -28.66 -3.58 15.29
N ASP A 142 -28.77 -2.40 15.89
CA ASP A 142 -28.28 -1.16 15.28
C ASP A 142 -26.75 -1.15 15.17
N ILE A 143 -26.05 -1.73 16.15
CA ILE A 143 -24.59 -1.84 16.15
C ILE A 143 -24.13 -2.79 15.05
N VAL A 144 -24.78 -3.96 14.94
CA VAL A 144 -24.52 -4.95 13.89
C VAL A 144 -24.76 -4.35 12.51
N ARG A 145 -25.90 -3.68 12.29
CA ARG A 145 -26.23 -3.03 11.01
C ARG A 145 -25.21 -1.95 10.64
N ALA A 146 -24.79 -1.13 11.60
CA ALA A 146 -23.76 -0.12 11.37
C ALA A 146 -22.36 -0.72 11.10
N ALA A 147 -22.06 -1.91 11.64
CA ALA A 147 -20.83 -2.62 11.34
C ALA A 147 -20.88 -3.24 9.93
N ASP A 148 -21.98 -3.89 9.56
CA ASP A 148 -22.18 -4.49 8.24
C ASP A 148 -22.10 -3.46 7.11
N ALA A 149 -22.70 -2.27 7.31
CA ALA A 149 -22.59 -1.16 6.36
C ALA A 149 -21.12 -0.73 6.16
N PHE A 150 -20.39 -0.51 7.27
CA PHE A 150 -18.96 -0.17 7.21
C PHE A 150 -18.13 -1.22 6.47
N PHE A 151 -18.31 -2.50 6.77
CA PHE A 151 -17.56 -3.58 6.13
C PHE A 151 -17.94 -3.76 4.66
N THR A 152 -19.19 -3.46 4.28
CA THR A 152 -19.64 -3.45 2.89
C THR A 152 -18.94 -2.35 2.10
N ASP A 153 -18.86 -1.14 2.64
CA ASP A 153 -18.17 -0.02 2.00
C ASP A 153 -16.65 -0.29 1.91
N LYS A 154 -16.06 -0.87 2.97
CA LYS A 154 -14.64 -1.23 2.94
C LYS A 154 -14.31 -2.32 1.93
N LYS A 155 -15.21 -3.26 1.64
CA LYS A 155 -14.99 -4.23 0.54
C LYS A 155 -14.83 -3.52 -0.81
N LYS A 156 -15.67 -2.51 -1.09
CA LYS A 156 -15.55 -1.73 -2.33
C LYS A 156 -14.23 -0.96 -2.39
N GLU A 157 -13.85 -0.30 -1.30
CA GLU A 157 -12.58 0.43 -1.21
C GLU A 157 -11.35 -0.47 -1.41
N ILE A 158 -11.39 -1.71 -0.89
CA ILE A 158 -10.33 -2.73 -1.10
C ILE A 158 -10.22 -3.11 -2.58
N ASP A 159 -11.35 -3.24 -3.28
CA ASP A 159 -11.39 -3.63 -4.69
C ASP A 159 -10.83 -2.53 -5.60
N GLU A 160 -11.07 -1.26 -5.27
CA GLU A 160 -10.63 -0.09 -6.04
C GLU A 160 -9.18 0.33 -5.76
N THR A 161 -8.61 -0.08 -4.61
CA THR A 161 -7.27 0.34 -4.21
C THR A 161 -6.18 -0.38 -5.02
N ALA A 162 -5.26 0.40 -5.59
CA ALA A 162 -4.16 -0.08 -6.44
C ALA A 162 -2.77 0.01 -5.76
N LEU A 163 -2.69 0.35 -4.47
CA LEU A 163 -1.43 0.40 -3.71
C LEU A 163 -1.44 -0.65 -2.60
N VAL A 164 -0.43 -1.52 -2.57
CA VAL A 164 -0.29 -2.58 -1.55
C VAL A 164 -0.09 -1.98 -0.17
N SER A 165 0.76 -0.95 -0.08
CA SER A 165 0.99 -0.18 1.16
C SER A 165 -0.31 0.39 1.76
N LEU A 166 -1.22 0.90 0.92
CA LEU A 166 -2.50 1.43 1.36
C LEU A 166 -3.41 0.30 1.85
N LEU A 167 -3.48 -0.82 1.13
CA LEU A 167 -4.22 -2.01 1.55
C LEU A 167 -3.74 -2.52 2.93
N GLU A 168 -2.44 -2.56 3.19
CA GLU A 168 -1.86 -2.95 4.48
C GLU A 168 -2.41 -2.09 5.63
N SER A 169 -2.39 -0.77 5.43
CA SER A 169 -2.89 0.17 6.44
C SER A 169 -4.40 0.01 6.74
N MET A 170 -5.16 -0.59 5.82
CA MET A 170 -6.60 -0.81 6.02
C MET A 170 -6.88 -1.85 7.09
N ALA A 171 -6.02 -2.86 7.24
CA ALA A 171 -6.23 -3.96 8.19
C ALA A 171 -6.47 -3.43 9.62
N THR A 172 -5.67 -2.45 10.06
CA THR A 172 -5.82 -1.80 11.37
C THR A 172 -7.21 -1.19 11.56
N ARG A 173 -7.75 -0.55 10.52
CA ARG A 173 -9.08 0.07 10.58
C ARG A 173 -10.19 -0.98 10.70
N LEU A 174 -10.04 -2.12 10.02
CA LEU A 174 -11.00 -3.22 10.11
C LEU A 174 -11.06 -3.79 11.53
N TRP A 175 -9.89 -4.05 12.13
CA TRP A 175 -9.80 -4.56 13.50
C TRP A 175 -10.34 -3.57 14.53
N ALA A 176 -9.98 -2.30 14.42
CA ALA A 176 -10.48 -1.25 15.31
C ALA A 176 -12.02 -1.16 15.28
N ARG A 177 -12.63 -1.28 14.09
CA ARG A 177 -14.09 -1.29 13.97
C ARG A 177 -14.71 -2.51 14.64
N ARG A 178 -14.11 -3.69 14.45
CA ARG A 178 -14.55 -4.93 15.13
C ARG A 178 -14.54 -4.74 16.64
N ASP A 179 -13.42 -4.33 17.20
CA ASP A 179 -13.25 -4.22 18.65
C ASP A 179 -14.22 -3.19 19.25
N SER A 180 -14.38 -2.05 18.59
CA SER A 180 -15.38 -1.05 18.98
C SER A 180 -16.82 -1.62 18.97
N ALA A 181 -17.18 -2.40 17.95
CA ALA A 181 -18.50 -3.01 17.87
C ALA A 181 -18.71 -4.06 18.96
N LEU A 182 -17.71 -4.89 19.24
CA LEU A 182 -17.76 -5.89 20.31
C LEU A 182 -17.97 -5.26 21.69
N ILE A 183 -17.26 -4.17 21.99
CA ILE A 183 -17.41 -3.40 23.23
C ILE A 183 -18.82 -2.79 23.33
N GLN A 184 -19.32 -2.21 22.25
CA GLN A 184 -20.67 -1.62 22.21
C GLN A 184 -21.76 -2.67 22.41
N ILE A 185 -21.60 -3.85 21.80
CA ILE A 185 -22.53 -4.98 21.97
C ILE A 185 -22.52 -5.47 23.41
N GLU A 186 -21.33 -5.67 23.99
CA GLU A 186 -21.18 -6.08 25.38
C GLU A 186 -21.88 -5.11 26.34
N ALA A 187 -21.65 -3.79 26.17
CA ALA A 187 -22.30 -2.76 26.97
C ALA A 187 -23.83 -2.72 26.77
N ALA A 188 -24.32 -2.96 25.55
CA ALA A 188 -25.75 -2.97 25.25
C ALA A 188 -26.49 -4.19 25.84
N ILE A 189 -25.81 -5.35 25.88
CA ILE A 189 -26.37 -6.60 26.40
C ILE A 189 -26.25 -6.68 27.92
N ALA A 190 -25.22 -6.07 28.51
CA ALA A 190 -25.00 -6.08 29.95
C ALA A 190 -26.26 -5.66 30.74
N PRO A 191 -26.59 -6.35 31.85
CA PRO A 191 -27.72 -5.98 32.69
C PRO A 191 -27.53 -4.55 33.23
N PRO A 192 -28.62 -3.78 33.42
CA PRO A 192 -28.52 -2.45 33.98
C PRO A 192 -27.83 -2.50 35.34
N PRO A 193 -26.91 -1.56 35.65
CA PRO A 193 -26.25 -1.54 36.94
C PRO A 193 -27.30 -1.48 38.05
N PRO A 194 -27.08 -2.18 39.18
CA PRO A 194 -28.02 -2.14 40.30
C PRO A 194 -28.29 -0.68 40.69
N PRO A 195 -29.54 -0.31 41.02
CA PRO A 195 -29.89 1.05 41.35
C PRO A 195 -28.98 1.53 42.48
N LYS A 196 -28.16 2.56 42.19
CA LYS A 196 -27.34 3.21 43.21
C LYS A 196 -28.26 3.66 44.35
N PRO A 197 -27.98 3.31 45.62
CA PRO A 197 -28.62 3.97 46.74
C PRO A 197 -28.41 5.48 46.58
N LYS A 198 -29.47 6.26 46.77
CA LYS A 198 -29.39 7.72 46.80
C LYS A 198 -28.55 8.14 48.00
N THR A 199 -27.23 8.22 47.83
CA THR A 199 -26.36 8.87 48.80
C THR A 199 -26.32 10.34 48.45
N VAL A 200 -26.75 11.15 49.40
CA VAL A 200 -26.71 12.60 49.39
C VAL A 200 -25.31 13.07 49.01
N SER A 201 -25.26 14.05 48.11
CA SER A 201 -24.06 14.78 47.73
C SER A 201 -23.37 15.35 48.97
N GLU A 202 -22.14 14.93 49.21
CA GLU A 202 -21.15 15.74 49.92
C GLU A 202 -19.97 15.98 48.98
N ASN A 203 -19.63 17.27 48.89
CA ASN A 203 -18.62 17.83 48.01
C ASN A 203 -17.25 17.19 48.27
N ILE A 204 -16.64 16.63 47.23
CA ILE A 204 -15.18 16.47 47.18
C ILE A 204 -14.71 17.00 45.82
N SER A 205 -13.81 17.97 45.94
CA SER A 205 -13.16 18.78 44.93
C SER A 205 -12.41 18.00 43.86
N ASP A 206 -12.31 18.61 42.67
CA ASP A 206 -11.36 18.31 41.61
C ASP A 206 -9.98 17.93 42.16
N ALA A 207 -9.51 16.74 41.82
CA ALA A 207 -8.11 16.36 41.89
C ALA A 207 -7.80 15.36 40.76
N ASP A 208 -7.00 15.86 39.80
CA ASP A 208 -6.19 15.17 38.79
C ASP A 208 -6.47 13.67 38.55
N VAL A 209 -7.21 13.39 37.47
CA VAL A 209 -7.10 12.09 36.80
C VAL A 209 -5.86 12.14 35.90
N PRO A 210 -4.82 11.31 36.12
CA PRO A 210 -3.68 11.28 35.21
C PRO A 210 -4.17 10.83 33.84
N LYS A 211 -3.97 11.66 32.81
CA LYS A 211 -4.14 11.23 31.41
C LYS A 211 -3.11 10.15 31.13
N TYR A 212 -3.51 8.89 31.26
CA TYR A 212 -2.72 7.80 30.72
C TYR A 212 -2.77 7.87 29.20
N VAL A 213 -1.66 8.28 28.62
CA VAL A 213 -1.38 8.18 27.19
C VAL A 213 -0.17 7.28 27.06
N GLU A 214 -0.29 6.24 26.24
CA GLU A 214 0.75 5.54 25.44
C GLU A 214 0.54 4.00 25.41
N PRO A 215 1.18 3.26 24.50
CA PRO A 215 1.31 3.46 23.06
C PRO A 215 0.71 2.23 22.34
N PHE A 216 -0.19 2.44 21.38
CA PHE A 216 -0.83 1.32 20.67
C PHE A 216 0.14 0.73 19.64
N SER A 217 0.95 -0.25 20.08
CA SER A 217 1.81 -1.05 19.21
C SER A 217 0.97 -2.07 18.41
N TYR A 218 1.16 -2.07 17.09
CA TYR A 218 0.37 -2.80 16.09
C TYR A 218 0.27 -4.32 16.34
N MET A 219 1.28 -4.94 16.95
CA MET A 219 1.29 -6.39 17.22
C MET A 219 0.34 -6.79 18.37
N LYS A 220 0.06 -5.89 19.33
CA LYS A 220 -0.84 -6.20 20.47
C LYS A 220 -2.29 -6.36 20.02
N ALA A 221 -2.77 -5.57 19.07
CA ALA A 221 -4.18 -5.61 18.62
C ALA A 221 -4.55 -6.88 17.83
N GLN A 222 -3.57 -7.53 17.21
CA GLN A 222 -3.78 -8.74 16.44
C GLN A 222 -4.01 -9.98 17.34
N ILE A 223 -3.47 -9.92 18.57
CA ILE A 223 -3.46 -11.02 19.54
C ILE A 223 -4.50 -10.76 20.64
N PHE A 224 -4.60 -9.52 21.12
CA PHE A 224 -5.46 -9.14 22.24
C PHE A 224 -6.69 -8.38 21.72
N ARG A 225 -7.84 -9.06 21.66
CA ARG A 225 -9.17 -8.49 21.42
C ARG A 225 -9.60 -7.57 22.57
N GLY A 226 -10.20 -6.42 22.27
CA GLY A 226 -10.77 -5.55 23.31
C GLY A 226 -11.85 -6.27 24.12
N LYS A 227 -11.70 -6.30 25.44
CA LYS A 227 -12.65 -6.84 26.42
C LYS A 227 -12.64 -5.95 27.67
N ILE A 228 -13.79 -5.71 28.28
CA ILE A 228 -13.86 -5.04 29.57
C ILE A 228 -13.67 -6.11 30.65
N PHE A 229 -12.74 -5.88 31.58
CA PHE A 229 -12.45 -6.79 32.67
C PHE A 229 -13.02 -6.23 33.98
N HIS A 230 -13.64 -7.08 34.77
CA HIS A 230 -14.23 -6.74 36.06
C HIS A 230 -13.51 -7.40 37.25
N SER A 231 -12.57 -8.31 37.00
CA SER A 231 -11.71 -8.93 38.01
C SER A 231 -10.35 -9.34 37.42
N GLU A 232 -9.38 -9.64 38.28
CA GLU A 232 -8.05 -10.12 37.90
C GLU A 232 -8.10 -11.55 37.33
N GLU A 233 -9.01 -12.39 37.83
CA GLU A 233 -9.26 -13.75 37.34
C GLU A 233 -9.75 -13.77 35.88
N GLU A 234 -10.58 -12.77 35.48
CA GLU A 234 -11.03 -12.63 34.09
C GLU A 234 -9.88 -12.27 33.13
N ILE A 235 -8.87 -11.56 33.62
CA ILE A 235 -7.66 -11.22 32.87
C ILE A 235 -6.83 -12.49 32.67
N GLU A 236 -6.61 -13.28 33.72
CA GLU A 236 -5.84 -14.52 33.64
C GLU A 236 -6.47 -15.54 32.67
N LEU A 237 -7.80 -15.71 32.74
CA LEU A 237 -8.52 -16.60 31.83
C LEU A 237 -8.38 -16.15 30.37
N TYR A 238 -8.50 -14.85 30.13
CA TYR A 238 -8.37 -14.25 28.81
C TYR A 238 -6.95 -14.37 28.25
N LEU A 239 -5.92 -14.22 29.09
CA LEU A 239 -4.53 -14.44 28.69
C LEU A 239 -4.26 -15.90 28.32
N ALA A 240 -4.83 -16.85 29.06
CA ALA A 240 -4.71 -18.28 28.75
C ALA A 240 -5.38 -18.65 27.43
N GLU A 241 -6.55 -18.07 27.12
CA GLU A 241 -7.21 -18.23 25.82
C GLU A 241 -6.37 -17.62 24.68
N ALA A 242 -5.83 -16.42 24.88
CA ALA A 242 -4.96 -15.76 23.90
C ALA A 242 -3.68 -16.57 23.64
N GLU A 243 -3.06 -17.14 24.67
CA GLU A 243 -1.89 -18.02 24.55
C GLU A 243 -2.20 -19.24 23.67
N ARG A 244 -3.34 -19.89 23.91
CA ARG A 244 -3.78 -21.08 23.17
C ARG A 244 -4.01 -20.76 21.69
N ASP A 245 -4.74 -19.68 21.40
CA ASP A 245 -5.02 -19.24 20.02
C ASP A 245 -3.72 -18.85 19.28
N LEU A 246 -2.75 -18.24 19.98
CA LEU A 246 -1.46 -17.88 19.41
C LEU A 246 -0.64 -19.12 19.05
N LYS A 247 -0.57 -20.12 19.95
CA LYS A 247 0.10 -21.40 19.68
C LYS A 247 -0.49 -22.11 18.46
N GLU A 248 -1.80 -22.11 18.33
CA GLU A 248 -2.48 -22.72 17.18
C GLU A 248 -2.17 -22.01 15.85
N ARG A 249 -2.16 -20.67 15.86
CA ARG A 249 -1.79 -19.88 14.68
C ARG A 249 -0.35 -20.10 14.25
N LEU A 250 0.58 -20.14 15.21
CA LEU A 250 2.00 -20.41 14.95
C LEU A 250 2.21 -21.82 14.36
N ALA A 251 1.44 -22.82 14.81
CA ALA A 251 1.48 -24.17 14.27
C ALA A 251 0.96 -24.26 12.82
N LYS A 252 -0.06 -23.47 12.47
CA LYS A 252 -0.67 -23.47 11.12
C LYS A 252 0.10 -22.62 10.10
N HIS A 253 0.72 -21.53 10.54
CA HIS A 253 1.47 -20.60 9.68
C HIS A 253 2.77 -20.15 10.36
N PRO A 254 3.84 -20.98 10.32
CA PRO A 254 5.14 -20.59 10.85
C PRO A 254 5.76 -19.53 9.93
N GLN A 255 5.54 -18.25 10.25
CA GLN A 255 6.12 -17.10 9.56
C GLN A 255 7.64 -17.01 9.83
N GLY A 256 8.42 -17.97 9.33
CA GLY A 256 9.88 -18.04 9.51
C GLY A 256 10.34 -18.54 10.88
N ILE A 257 9.44 -18.93 11.78
CA ILE A 257 9.77 -19.47 13.11
C ILE A 257 10.00 -20.99 12.99
N LYS A 258 11.23 -21.44 13.31
CA LYS A 258 11.60 -22.86 13.39
C LYS A 258 11.64 -23.28 14.86
N ILE A 259 10.91 -24.34 15.20
CA ILE A 259 10.93 -24.97 16.53
C ILE A 259 11.91 -26.14 16.44
N TYR A 260 12.98 -26.13 17.23
CA TYR A 260 13.93 -27.24 17.39
C TYR A 260 13.56 -28.08 18.61
#